data_AF-A0AAW2T2B3-F1
#
_entry.id   AF-A0AAW2T2B3-F1
#
_cell.length_a   1.000
_cell.length_b   1.000
_cell.length_c   1.000
_cell.angle_alpha   90.00
_cell.angle_beta   90.00
_cell.angle_gamma   90.00
#
_symmetry.space_group_name_H-M   'P 1'
#
loop_
_entity.id
_entity.type
_entity.pdbx_description
1 polymer ?
#
loop_
_entity_poly.entity_id
_entity_poly.type
_entity_poly.pdbx_seq_one_letter_code
_entity_poly.pdbx_strand_id
1 'polypeptide(L)'
;MKKALAQLVRFHPKVPGVWIYAAAWEFDNNLNVAAARALMQNGLRACPTSEDLWVEYLRMELTYLNKLKARKVALGEDEGDLARDHRKDDEKQWRDENKELFMALNESGDADKSNLQDGECEGKLDVFREHGLNILQAVYSGAIEALPTSFSVRTRFLEILEATDLAHSEDMRKKILEDMKRDFSKEPLYWDWLARVEIADLEGINAKQFSKAVQVYEEGMKFVPSAAMVELYVKFLVDAISDEDRGGEAAVHLKSHGHTTELVSHLQMVYEKAESLGCITEELACQHVSFLLQLGKLDEAKLLIEKLCSGKFSEAVRLWTLRLSIEMRCIQNKFLSPSKADFLYILELLRSILMKVRVSEAENLWIMMVEVIVGFHSHQQLSIIFFKGDGVESAREMYKRFLALPHPGLAIYRNCIEIELNLASTGEKTGLPKARKLYESALATYDQDASLWQDYHSMEVKMGTSETAAAVHWRARKALKDNTSLLPSATS
;
A
#
# COMPACT_ATOMS: atom_id res chain seq x y z
N MET A 1 41.77 -12.76 7.26
CA MET A 1 40.55 -12.18 6.67
C MET A 1 40.57 -12.24 5.14
N LYS A 2 41.54 -11.62 4.44
CA LYS A 2 41.71 -11.69 2.96
C LYS A 2 41.53 -13.09 2.32
N LYS A 3 42.20 -14.12 2.83
CA LYS A 3 42.08 -15.51 2.31
C LYS A 3 40.66 -16.09 2.46
N ALA A 4 39.97 -15.75 3.55
CA ALA A 4 38.61 -16.20 3.79
C ALA A 4 37.62 -15.51 2.85
N LEU A 5 37.81 -14.21 2.57
CA LEU A 5 37.00 -13.47 1.60
C LEU A 5 37.21 -13.98 0.17
N ALA A 6 38.44 -14.26 -0.23
CA ALA A 6 38.74 -14.86 -1.52
C ALA A 6 38.10 -16.25 -1.68
N GLN A 7 38.08 -17.06 -0.61
CA GLN A 7 37.38 -18.34 -0.60
C GLN A 7 35.85 -18.14 -0.68
N LEU A 8 35.30 -17.19 0.06
CA LEU A 8 33.88 -16.89 0.09
C LEU A 8 33.36 -16.46 -1.30
N VAL A 9 34.07 -15.55 -1.96
CA VAL A 9 33.79 -15.13 -3.34
C VAL A 9 33.85 -16.32 -4.30
N ARG A 10 34.83 -17.21 -4.14
CA ARG A 10 34.97 -18.41 -4.97
C ARG A 10 33.84 -19.41 -4.80
N PHE A 11 33.32 -19.58 -3.58
CA PHE A 11 32.23 -20.50 -3.29
C PHE A 11 30.84 -19.92 -3.60
N HIS A 12 30.67 -18.59 -3.52
CA HIS A 12 29.41 -17.89 -3.75
C HIS A 12 29.52 -16.74 -4.77
N PRO A 13 29.98 -17.00 -6.00
CA PRO A 13 30.23 -15.94 -6.98
C PRO A 13 28.94 -15.28 -7.51
N LYS A 14 27.77 -15.89 -7.32
CA LYS A 14 26.47 -15.38 -7.75
C LYS A 14 25.75 -14.51 -6.70
N VAL A 15 26.38 -14.27 -5.56
CA VAL A 15 25.79 -13.48 -4.46
C VAL A 15 26.44 -12.09 -4.47
N PRO A 16 25.75 -11.04 -4.93
CA PRO A 16 26.33 -9.69 -5.07
C PRO A 16 26.91 -9.15 -3.75
N GLY A 17 26.20 -9.38 -2.63
CA GLY A 17 26.64 -8.91 -1.31
C GLY A 17 28.01 -9.42 -0.87
N VAL A 18 28.44 -10.60 -1.36
CA VAL A 18 29.78 -11.15 -1.07
C VAL A 18 30.87 -10.34 -1.77
N TRP A 19 30.63 -9.93 -3.01
CA TRP A 19 31.55 -9.07 -3.77
C TRP A 19 31.62 -7.67 -3.16
N ILE A 20 30.47 -7.09 -2.81
CA ILE A 20 30.38 -5.76 -2.17
C ILE A 20 31.18 -5.75 -0.86
N TYR A 21 30.95 -6.75 0.00
CA TYR A 21 31.65 -6.85 1.28
C TYR A 21 33.15 -7.05 1.11
N ALA A 22 33.58 -7.92 0.19
CA ALA A 22 35.00 -8.18 -0.06
C ALA A 22 35.72 -6.93 -0.58
N ALA A 23 35.09 -6.18 -1.50
CA ALA A 23 35.63 -4.95 -2.03
C ALA A 23 35.67 -3.83 -0.98
N ALA A 24 34.61 -3.65 -0.19
CA ALA A 24 34.58 -2.68 0.91
C ALA A 24 35.69 -2.97 1.95
N TRP A 25 35.93 -4.25 2.27
CA TRP A 25 37.00 -4.62 3.17
C TRP A 25 38.39 -4.24 2.61
N GLU A 26 38.68 -4.52 1.34
CA GLU A 26 39.94 -4.11 0.70
C GLU A 26 40.08 -2.58 0.59
N PHE A 27 38.97 -1.86 0.36
CA PHE A 27 38.94 -0.41 0.23
C PHE A 27 39.22 0.31 1.56
N ASP A 28 38.52 -0.06 2.64
CA ASP A 28 38.60 0.65 3.91
C ASP A 28 39.69 0.11 4.84
N ASN A 29 39.92 -1.21 4.88
CA ASN A 29 40.86 -1.81 5.83
C ASN A 29 42.27 -1.93 5.27
N ASN A 30 42.39 -2.32 3.99
CA ASN A 30 43.69 -2.47 3.34
C ASN A 30 44.12 -1.24 2.54
N LEU A 31 43.25 -0.23 2.40
CA LEU A 31 43.47 0.97 1.60
C LEU A 31 43.90 0.66 0.14
N ASN A 32 43.49 -0.51 -0.37
CA ASN A 32 43.88 -1.00 -1.69
C ASN A 32 42.73 -0.84 -2.68
N VAL A 33 42.71 0.33 -3.32
CA VAL A 33 41.66 0.75 -4.24
C VAL A 33 41.66 -0.08 -5.52
N ALA A 34 42.85 -0.41 -6.06
CA ALA A 34 42.96 -1.24 -7.25
C ALA A 34 42.40 -2.65 -7.02
N ALA A 35 42.67 -3.24 -5.84
CA ALA A 35 42.10 -4.54 -5.49
C ALA A 35 40.58 -4.47 -5.27
N ALA A 36 40.08 -3.42 -4.62
CA ALA A 36 38.64 -3.20 -4.43
C ALA A 36 37.91 -3.03 -5.77
N ARG A 37 38.46 -2.23 -6.69
CA ARG A 37 37.96 -2.04 -8.06
C ARG A 37 37.93 -3.33 -8.84
N ALA A 38 39.04 -4.09 -8.85
CA ALA A 38 39.08 -5.39 -9.51
C ALA A 38 38.04 -6.38 -8.95
N LEU A 39 37.80 -6.37 -7.64
CA LEU A 39 36.76 -7.19 -7.02
C LEU A 39 35.35 -6.76 -7.45
N MET A 40 35.05 -5.45 -7.45
CA MET A 40 33.75 -4.96 -7.90
C MET A 40 33.50 -5.24 -9.39
N GLN A 41 34.49 -5.00 -10.25
CA GLN A 41 34.40 -5.30 -11.69
C GLN A 41 34.18 -6.79 -11.95
N ASN A 42 34.91 -7.67 -11.24
CA ASN A 42 34.68 -9.11 -11.31
C ASN A 42 33.29 -9.49 -10.82
N GLY A 43 32.81 -8.82 -9.77
CA GLY A 43 31.43 -8.94 -9.31
C GLY A 43 30.43 -8.56 -10.39
N LEU A 44 30.60 -7.42 -11.06
CA LEU A 44 29.71 -6.94 -12.12
C LEU A 44 29.66 -7.90 -13.30
N ARG A 45 30.78 -8.53 -13.66
CA ARG A 45 30.81 -9.60 -14.68
C ARG A 45 30.09 -10.87 -14.20
N ALA A 46 30.20 -11.22 -12.92
CA ALA A 46 29.56 -12.41 -12.36
C ALA A 46 28.05 -12.23 -12.10
N CYS A 47 27.64 -11.01 -11.76
CA CYS A 47 26.28 -10.63 -11.36
C CYS A 47 25.84 -9.32 -12.05
N PRO A 48 25.75 -9.28 -13.40
CA PRO A 48 25.43 -8.05 -14.13
C PRO A 48 24.02 -7.52 -13.84
N THR A 49 23.12 -8.40 -13.42
CA THR A 49 21.72 -8.07 -13.11
C THR A 49 21.52 -7.52 -11.69
N SER A 50 22.58 -7.25 -10.93
CA SER A 50 22.46 -6.76 -9.56
C SER A 50 22.51 -5.24 -9.52
N GLU A 51 21.38 -4.63 -9.15
CA GLU A 51 21.27 -3.17 -8.98
C GLU A 51 22.24 -2.63 -7.93
N ASP A 52 22.32 -3.30 -6.77
CA ASP A 52 23.18 -2.89 -5.67
C ASP A 52 24.65 -2.86 -6.06
N LEU A 53 25.09 -3.80 -6.90
CA LEU A 53 26.50 -3.88 -7.28
C LEU A 53 26.91 -2.70 -8.18
N TRP A 54 26.05 -2.27 -9.10
CA TRP A 54 26.27 -1.08 -9.93
C TRP A 54 26.29 0.20 -9.09
N VAL A 55 25.35 0.32 -8.16
CA VAL A 55 25.23 1.49 -7.28
C VAL A 55 26.42 1.59 -6.32
N GLU A 56 26.78 0.49 -5.66
CA GLU A 56 27.92 0.47 -4.74
C GLU A 56 29.25 0.66 -5.46
N TYR A 57 29.38 0.18 -6.70
CA TYR A 57 30.56 0.47 -7.52
C TYR A 57 30.71 1.97 -7.78
N LEU A 58 29.65 2.65 -8.22
CA LEU A 58 29.67 4.10 -8.43
C LEU A 58 30.01 4.85 -7.13
N ARG A 59 29.35 4.49 -6.01
CA ARG A 59 29.61 5.10 -4.70
C ARG A 59 31.07 4.93 -4.28
N MET A 60 31.65 3.74 -4.47
CA MET A 60 33.04 3.47 -4.14
C MET A 60 34.00 4.35 -4.96
N GLU A 61 33.79 4.46 -6.27
CA GLU A 61 34.63 5.28 -7.16
C GLU A 61 34.54 6.77 -6.83
N LEU A 62 33.33 7.31 -6.62
CA LEU A 62 33.15 8.70 -6.22
C LEU A 62 33.75 8.98 -4.83
N THR A 63 33.63 8.03 -3.90
CA THR A 63 34.27 8.12 -2.58
C THR A 63 35.79 8.13 -2.68
N TYR A 64 36.37 7.32 -3.57
CA TYR A 64 37.80 7.33 -3.84
C TYR A 64 38.25 8.69 -4.38
N LEU A 65 37.53 9.24 -5.36
CA LEU A 65 37.82 10.58 -5.90
C LEU A 65 37.77 11.66 -4.82
N ASN A 66 36.78 11.62 -3.93
CA ASN A 66 36.69 12.55 -2.81
C ASN A 66 37.85 12.39 -1.81
N LYS A 67 38.26 11.16 -1.50
CA LYS A 67 39.47 10.89 -0.68
C LYS A 67 40.73 11.43 -1.35
N LEU A 68 40.86 11.33 -2.67
CA LEU A 68 41.98 11.85 -3.43
C LEU A 68 41.99 13.39 -3.43
N LYS A 69 40.85 14.03 -3.65
CA LYS A 69 40.66 15.48 -3.55
C LYS A 69 41.08 15.99 -2.16
N ALA A 70 40.59 15.36 -1.09
CA ALA A 70 40.93 15.75 0.29
C ALA A 70 42.43 15.65 0.59
N ARG A 71 43.12 14.62 0.07
CA ARG A 71 44.58 14.48 0.20
C ARG A 71 45.33 15.59 -0.52
N LYS A 72 44.95 15.94 -1.75
CA LYS A 72 45.61 17.03 -2.50
C LYS A 72 45.42 18.38 -1.81
N VAL A 73 44.23 18.65 -1.27
CA VAL A 73 43.97 19.86 -0.46
C VAL A 73 44.85 19.89 0.79
N ALA A 74 44.96 18.77 1.52
CA ALA A 74 45.78 18.69 2.74
C ALA A 74 47.29 18.83 2.48
N LEU A 75 47.77 18.47 1.28
CA LEU A 75 49.17 18.58 0.87
C LEU A 75 49.57 19.98 0.38
N GLY A 76 48.62 20.92 0.28
CA GLY A 76 48.90 22.30 -0.13
C GLY A 76 49.29 22.45 -1.61
N GLU A 77 49.01 21.44 -2.44
CA GLU A 77 49.37 21.41 -3.87
C GLU A 77 48.52 22.34 -4.75
N ASP A 78 47.67 23.20 -4.15
CA ASP A 78 46.81 24.13 -4.89
C ASP A 78 47.59 25.28 -5.55
N GLU A 79 48.87 25.49 -5.20
CA GLU A 79 49.69 26.63 -5.69
C GLU A 79 50.81 26.30 -6.71
N GLY A 80 51.01 25.04 -7.12
CA GLY A 80 52.17 24.66 -7.97
C GLY A 80 51.89 24.12 -9.38
N ASP A 81 52.64 24.58 -10.39
CA ASP A 81 52.59 24.17 -11.81
C ASP A 81 52.99 22.71 -12.11
N LEU A 82 53.45 21.94 -11.11
CA LEU A 82 53.89 20.55 -11.27
C LEU A 82 52.72 19.54 -11.46
N ALA A 83 51.48 19.98 -11.29
CA ALA A 83 50.33 19.07 -11.23
C ALA A 83 49.77 18.65 -12.61
N ARG A 84 50.12 19.28 -13.74
CA ARG A 84 49.49 18.97 -15.06
C ARG A 84 49.78 17.53 -15.53
N ASP A 85 50.88 16.92 -15.10
CA ASP A 85 51.31 15.57 -15.56
C ASP A 85 50.55 14.44 -14.83
N HIS A 86 50.59 14.40 -13.49
CA HIS A 86 49.91 13.36 -12.71
C HIS A 86 48.38 13.35 -12.86
N ARG A 87 47.77 14.47 -13.27
CA ARG A 87 46.31 14.59 -13.47
C ARG A 87 45.79 13.78 -14.67
N LYS A 88 46.55 13.73 -15.76
CA LYS A 88 46.22 12.87 -16.91
C LYS A 88 46.50 11.41 -16.59
N ASP A 89 47.46 11.14 -15.71
CA ASP A 89 47.81 9.79 -15.29
C ASP A 89 46.69 9.14 -14.48
N ASP A 90 46.08 9.84 -13.52
CA ASP A 90 44.97 9.29 -12.70
C ASP A 90 43.75 8.91 -13.56
N GLU A 91 43.33 9.78 -14.48
CA GLU A 91 42.19 9.55 -15.37
C GLU A 91 42.50 8.48 -16.42
N LYS A 92 43.72 8.47 -16.96
CA LYS A 92 44.20 7.45 -17.89
C LYS A 92 44.33 6.09 -17.19
N GLN A 93 44.83 6.06 -15.96
CA GLN A 93 44.92 4.86 -15.15
C GLN A 93 43.52 4.29 -14.87
N TRP A 94 42.56 5.12 -14.48
CA TRP A 94 41.18 4.66 -14.30
C TRP A 94 40.59 4.09 -15.59
N ARG A 95 40.80 4.78 -16.74
CA ARG A 95 40.37 4.28 -18.06
C ARG A 95 41.02 2.95 -18.41
N ASP A 96 42.31 2.79 -18.19
CA ASP A 96 43.05 1.56 -18.48
C ASP A 96 42.57 0.41 -17.58
N GLU A 97 42.34 0.66 -16.29
CA GLU A 97 41.81 -0.32 -15.34
C GLU A 97 40.33 -0.68 -15.59
N ASN A 98 39.58 0.18 -16.26
CA ASN A 98 38.15 -0.04 -16.59
C ASN A 98 37.90 -0.39 -18.05
N LYS A 99 38.95 -0.43 -18.87
CA LYS A 99 38.85 -0.58 -20.33
C LYS A 99 38.00 -1.78 -20.70
N GLU A 100 38.27 -2.94 -20.12
CA GLU A 100 37.56 -4.19 -20.40
C GLU A 100 36.07 -4.17 -20.01
N LEU A 101 35.67 -3.34 -19.03
CA LEU A 101 34.29 -3.26 -18.56
C LEU A 101 33.43 -2.32 -19.43
N PHE A 102 34.05 -1.28 -20.00
CA PHE A 102 33.34 -0.23 -20.75
C PHE A 102 33.81 -0.08 -22.22
N MET A 103 34.38 -1.13 -22.83
CA MET A 103 34.94 -1.06 -24.20
C MET A 103 33.95 -0.54 -25.26
N ALA A 104 32.64 -0.72 -25.07
CA ALA A 104 31.61 -0.28 -26.01
C ALA A 104 31.34 1.24 -26.01
N LEU A 105 31.71 1.97 -24.95
CA LEU A 105 31.37 3.40 -24.80
C LEU A 105 32.41 4.35 -25.41
N ASN A 106 33.59 3.84 -25.80
CA ASN A 106 34.67 4.65 -26.38
C ASN A 106 34.61 4.73 -27.92
N GLU A 107 33.69 4.05 -28.59
CA GLU A 107 33.57 4.10 -30.07
C GLU A 107 32.66 5.24 -30.56
N SER A 108 31.91 5.92 -29.68
CA SER A 108 31.05 7.05 -30.06
C SER A 108 31.56 8.37 -29.46
N GLY A 109 32.62 8.94 -30.04
CA GLY A 109 33.05 10.29 -29.65
C GLY A 109 34.47 10.70 -30.02
N ASP A 110 34.98 10.34 -31.20
CA ASP A 110 36.09 11.10 -31.78
C ASP A 110 35.55 12.44 -32.30
N ALA A 111 35.50 13.44 -31.42
CA ALA A 111 35.29 14.83 -31.80
C ALA A 111 36.47 15.66 -31.27
N ASP A 112 37.37 15.98 -32.20
CA ASP A 112 38.32 17.09 -32.23
C ASP A 112 38.75 17.71 -30.89
N LYS A 113 39.90 17.26 -30.39
CA LYS A 113 40.76 18.08 -29.52
C LYS A 113 41.35 19.22 -30.36
N SER A 114 40.63 20.33 -30.44
CA SER A 114 41.22 21.60 -30.87
C SER A 114 41.87 22.31 -29.67
N ASN A 115 43.11 22.74 -29.90
CA ASN A 115 43.91 23.55 -28.98
C ASN A 115 43.19 24.83 -28.56
N LEU A 116 43.13 25.12 -27.27
CA LEU A 116 42.91 26.48 -26.77
C LEU A 116 43.92 26.84 -25.67
N GLN A 117 44.40 28.06 -25.83
CA GLN A 117 45.50 28.76 -25.16
C GLN A 117 45.26 29.02 -23.67
N ASP A 118 46.39 29.26 -22.98
CA ASP A 118 46.51 29.81 -21.63
C ASP A 118 45.51 30.95 -21.36
N GLY A 119 44.77 30.79 -20.27
CA GLY A 119 43.89 31.77 -19.64
C GLY A 119 43.78 31.44 -18.15
N GLU A 120 43.86 32.47 -17.33
CA GLU A 120 44.23 32.46 -15.92
C GLU A 120 43.21 31.78 -14.97
N CYS A 121 43.76 31.16 -13.92
CA CYS A 121 43.19 30.71 -12.65
C CYS A 121 41.66 30.82 -12.37
N GLU A 122 40.91 29.79 -12.78
CA GLU A 122 39.72 29.25 -12.06
C GLU A 122 39.56 27.70 -12.22
N GLY A 123 40.32 27.05 -13.12
CA GLY A 123 40.08 25.69 -13.61
C GLY A 123 40.73 24.50 -12.88
N LYS A 124 41.09 24.58 -11.59
CA LYS A 124 41.67 23.41 -10.85
C LYS A 124 40.61 22.55 -10.14
N LEU A 125 39.56 23.19 -9.62
CA LEU A 125 38.45 22.53 -8.91
C LEU A 125 37.50 21.81 -9.86
N ASP A 126 37.45 22.24 -11.12
CA ASP A 126 36.53 21.73 -12.14
C ASP A 126 36.91 20.35 -12.68
N VAL A 127 38.20 20.05 -12.80
CA VAL A 127 38.70 18.79 -13.37
C VAL A 127 38.29 17.56 -12.53
N PHE A 128 38.21 17.69 -11.20
CA PHE A 128 37.71 16.61 -10.34
C PHE A 128 36.22 16.36 -10.54
N ARG A 129 35.47 17.43 -10.74
CA ARG A 129 34.04 17.39 -10.98
C ARG A 129 33.72 16.81 -12.37
N GLU A 130 34.52 17.15 -13.37
CA GLU A 130 34.48 16.53 -14.71
C GLU A 130 34.86 15.04 -14.67
N HIS A 131 35.92 14.68 -13.95
CA HIS A 131 36.31 13.27 -13.82
C HIS A 131 35.24 12.44 -13.11
N GLY A 132 34.65 12.97 -12.03
CA GLY A 132 33.52 12.33 -11.36
C GLY A 132 32.31 12.14 -12.29
N LEU A 133 32.01 13.14 -13.13
CA LEU A 133 30.96 13.02 -14.15
C LEU A 133 31.27 11.92 -15.16
N ASN A 134 32.52 11.85 -15.66
CA ASN A 134 32.94 10.81 -16.61
C ASN A 134 32.78 9.40 -16.03
N ILE A 135 33.14 9.21 -14.75
CA ILE A 135 32.93 7.94 -14.04
C ILE A 135 31.43 7.63 -13.97
N LEU A 136 30.61 8.60 -13.54
CA LEU A 136 29.17 8.42 -13.41
C LEU A 136 28.53 8.07 -14.76
N GLN A 137 28.89 8.78 -15.83
CA GLN A 137 28.39 8.52 -17.18
C GLN A 137 28.77 7.12 -17.68
N ALA A 138 30.02 6.69 -17.49
CA ALA A 138 30.47 5.37 -17.91
C ALA A 138 29.74 4.26 -17.16
N VAL A 139 29.67 4.36 -15.82
CA VAL A 139 28.99 3.38 -14.98
C VAL A 139 27.48 3.35 -15.26
N TYR A 140 26.85 4.51 -15.47
CA TYR A 140 25.44 4.61 -15.81
C TYR A 140 25.11 3.93 -17.15
N SER A 141 25.89 4.19 -18.19
CA SER A 141 25.69 3.55 -19.48
C SER A 141 25.87 2.03 -19.42
N GLY A 142 26.90 1.55 -18.71
CA GLY A 142 27.07 0.10 -18.48
C GLY A 142 25.92 -0.52 -17.67
N ALA A 143 25.39 0.22 -16.69
CA ALA A 143 24.25 -0.23 -15.90
C ALA A 143 22.96 -0.32 -16.73
N ILE A 144 22.67 0.64 -17.61
CA ILE A 144 21.47 0.58 -18.48
C ILE A 144 21.57 -0.56 -19.48
N GLU A 145 22.76 -0.82 -20.05
CA GLU A 145 22.95 -1.95 -20.96
C GLU A 145 22.71 -3.29 -20.27
N ALA A 146 23.16 -3.42 -19.01
CA ALA A 146 22.95 -4.63 -18.22
C ALA A 146 21.54 -4.75 -17.64
N LEU A 147 20.90 -3.63 -17.31
CA LEU A 147 19.62 -3.53 -16.58
C LEU A 147 18.66 -2.52 -17.25
N PRO A 148 18.23 -2.76 -18.50
CA PRO A 148 17.40 -1.82 -19.24
C PRO A 148 16.02 -1.61 -18.60
N THR A 149 15.48 -2.63 -17.93
CA THR A 149 14.16 -2.62 -17.30
C THR A 149 14.16 -2.13 -15.85
N SER A 150 15.33 -1.85 -15.26
CA SER A 150 15.38 -1.42 -13.86
C SER A 150 15.10 0.07 -13.74
N PHE A 151 13.95 0.40 -13.15
CA PHE A 151 13.59 1.77 -12.79
C PHE A 151 14.41 2.28 -11.60
N SER A 152 14.53 1.45 -10.55
CA SER A 152 15.22 1.75 -9.29
C SER A 152 16.70 2.08 -9.44
N VAL A 153 17.40 1.46 -10.40
CA VAL A 153 18.80 1.83 -10.69
C VAL A 153 18.89 3.26 -11.18
N ARG A 154 18.04 3.65 -12.15
CA ARG A 154 18.09 5.01 -12.71
C ARG A 154 17.72 6.08 -11.67
N THR A 155 16.77 5.80 -10.77
CA THR A 155 16.45 6.72 -9.67
C THR A 155 17.60 6.85 -8.67
N ARG A 156 18.25 5.73 -8.28
CA ARG A 156 19.41 5.75 -7.36
C ARG A 156 20.62 6.46 -7.95
N PHE A 157 20.82 6.37 -9.28
CA PHE A 157 21.88 7.13 -9.96
C PHE A 157 21.59 8.63 -9.98
N LEU A 158 20.33 9.03 -10.16
CA LEU A 158 19.93 10.44 -10.06
C LEU A 158 20.13 10.98 -8.65
N GLU A 159 19.71 10.23 -7.62
CA GLU A 159 19.93 10.60 -6.20
C GLU A 159 21.43 10.78 -5.89
N ILE A 160 22.28 9.91 -6.44
CA ILE A 160 23.74 10.06 -6.30
C ILE A 160 24.23 11.32 -7.01
N LEU A 161 23.77 11.57 -8.23
CA LEU A 161 24.13 12.77 -8.99
C LEU A 161 23.74 14.04 -8.22
N GLU A 162 22.52 14.12 -7.71
CA GLU A 162 22.00 15.27 -6.93
C GLU A 162 22.75 15.45 -5.60
N ALA A 163 23.14 14.35 -4.94
CA ALA A 163 23.93 14.39 -3.71
C ALA A 163 25.42 14.78 -3.94
N THR A 164 25.89 14.79 -5.19
CA THR A 164 27.29 15.07 -5.53
C THR A 164 27.43 16.37 -6.32
N ASP A 165 28.30 17.27 -5.85
CA ASP A 165 28.65 18.50 -6.57
C ASP A 165 29.58 18.20 -7.76
N LEU A 166 28.99 17.72 -8.87
CA LEU A 166 29.67 17.42 -10.14
C LEU A 166 29.44 18.53 -11.18
N ALA A 167 30.36 18.66 -12.13
CA ALA A 167 30.31 19.65 -13.19
C ALA A 167 29.28 19.20 -14.22
N HIS A 168 28.58 20.13 -14.86
CA HIS A 168 27.54 19.82 -15.85
C HIS A 168 26.48 18.80 -15.35
N SER A 169 26.22 18.79 -14.04
CA SER A 169 25.25 17.88 -13.42
C SER A 169 23.85 18.01 -14.02
N GLU A 170 23.46 19.21 -14.44
CA GLU A 170 22.20 19.49 -15.12
C GLU A 170 22.07 18.77 -16.48
N ASP A 171 23.14 18.70 -17.27
CA ASP A 171 23.13 18.04 -18.57
C ASP A 171 22.96 16.52 -18.41
N MET A 172 23.64 15.94 -17.41
CA MET A 172 23.51 14.53 -17.08
C MET A 172 22.14 14.21 -16.45
N ARG A 173 21.63 15.08 -15.57
CA ARG A 173 20.27 14.99 -15.02
C ARG A 173 19.25 14.94 -16.13
N LYS A 174 19.34 15.88 -17.09
CA LYS A 174 18.47 15.92 -18.26
C LYS A 174 18.56 14.64 -19.09
N LYS A 175 19.76 14.12 -19.34
CA LYS A 175 19.97 12.85 -20.05
C LYS A 175 19.29 11.68 -19.33
N ILE A 176 19.47 11.54 -18.02
CA ILE A 176 18.85 10.48 -17.22
C ILE A 176 17.31 10.59 -17.31
N LEU A 177 16.76 11.79 -17.17
CA LEU A 177 15.32 12.02 -17.28
C LEU A 177 14.76 11.71 -18.68
N GLU A 178 15.49 12.03 -19.75
CA GLU A 178 15.12 11.68 -21.12
C GLU A 178 15.13 10.16 -21.36
N ASP A 179 16.15 9.46 -20.86
CA ASP A 179 16.22 7.99 -20.90
C ASP A 179 15.06 7.36 -20.11
N MET A 180 14.77 7.88 -18.91
CA MET A 180 13.67 7.39 -18.09
C MET A 180 12.30 7.63 -18.76
N LYS A 181 12.10 8.78 -19.39
CA LYS A 181 10.88 9.07 -20.15
C LYS A 181 10.73 8.14 -21.36
N ARG A 182 11.82 7.87 -22.09
CA ARG A 182 11.81 6.94 -23.23
C ARG A 182 11.41 5.53 -22.80
N ASP A 183 12.00 5.04 -21.72
CA ASP A 183 11.93 3.63 -21.34
C ASP A 183 10.72 3.31 -20.43
N PHE A 184 10.30 4.23 -19.55
CA PHE A 184 9.27 3.99 -18.52
C PHE A 184 7.99 4.82 -18.64
N SER A 185 7.83 5.63 -19.70
CA SER A 185 6.62 6.47 -19.84
C SER A 185 5.30 5.69 -19.82
N LYS A 186 5.32 4.38 -20.11
CA LYS A 186 4.14 3.51 -20.05
C LYS A 186 3.81 3.01 -18.64
N GLU A 187 4.72 3.18 -17.68
CA GLU A 187 4.57 2.69 -16.32
C GLU A 187 4.00 3.80 -15.42
N PRO A 188 2.91 3.55 -14.67
CA PRO A 188 2.35 4.53 -13.74
C PRO A 188 3.33 4.99 -12.65
N LEU A 189 4.24 4.10 -12.23
CA LEU A 189 5.24 4.39 -11.19
C LEU A 189 6.23 5.49 -11.60
N TYR A 190 6.57 5.59 -12.89
CA TYR A 190 7.42 6.66 -13.40
C TYR A 190 6.80 8.04 -13.19
N TRP A 191 5.50 8.16 -13.45
CA TRP A 191 4.77 9.42 -13.30
C TRP A 191 4.58 9.82 -11.83
N ASP A 192 4.32 8.86 -10.93
CA ASP A 192 4.29 9.12 -9.48
C ASP A 192 5.66 9.60 -8.98
N TRP A 193 6.74 8.91 -9.38
CA TRP A 193 8.10 9.32 -9.03
C TRP A 193 8.43 10.72 -9.56
N LEU A 194 8.14 11.01 -10.83
CA LEU A 194 8.43 12.31 -11.45
C LEU A 194 7.69 13.44 -10.72
N ALA A 195 6.42 13.22 -10.36
CA ALA A 195 5.64 14.19 -9.61
C ALA A 195 6.20 14.42 -8.20
N ARG A 196 6.77 13.39 -7.54
CA ARG A 196 7.40 13.51 -6.22
C ARG A 196 8.75 14.22 -6.27
N VAL A 197 9.56 13.97 -7.30
CA VAL A 197 10.85 14.65 -7.49
C VAL A 197 10.65 16.16 -7.67
N GLU A 198 9.64 16.58 -8.44
CA GLU A 198 9.31 18.01 -8.62
C GLU A 198 8.92 18.74 -7.32
N ILE A 199 8.55 18.00 -6.27
CA ILE A 199 8.21 18.54 -4.94
C ILE A 199 9.43 18.49 -4.00
N ALA A 200 10.35 17.55 -4.19
CA ALA A 200 11.46 17.30 -3.28
C ALA A 200 12.51 18.42 -3.23
N ASP A 201 12.53 19.32 -4.22
CA ASP A 201 13.63 20.28 -4.39
C ASP A 201 13.78 21.33 -3.28
N LEU A 202 12.80 21.59 -2.40
CA LEU A 202 12.95 22.57 -1.30
C LEU A 202 12.04 22.26 -0.11
N GLU A 203 12.53 22.56 1.10
CA GLU A 203 11.80 22.40 2.37
C GLU A 203 10.40 23.04 2.32
N GLY A 204 9.37 22.19 2.23
CA GLY A 204 7.95 22.58 2.25
C GLY A 204 7.29 22.67 0.88
N ILE A 205 6.11 22.06 0.74
CA ILE A 205 5.32 22.07 -0.50
C ILE A 205 4.85 23.51 -0.78
N ASN A 206 5.48 24.18 -1.74
CA ASN A 206 4.98 25.46 -2.24
C ASN A 206 3.83 25.22 -3.23
N ALA A 207 2.81 26.09 -3.26
CA ALA A 207 1.66 25.98 -4.17
C ALA A 207 2.06 25.86 -5.66
N LYS A 208 3.23 26.43 -6.03
CA LYS A 208 3.81 26.29 -7.37
C LYS A 208 4.37 24.89 -7.65
N GLN A 209 4.94 24.20 -6.67
CA GLN A 209 5.44 22.83 -6.83
C GLN A 209 4.28 21.84 -6.86
N PHE A 210 3.29 22.05 -6.00
CA PHE A 210 2.08 21.23 -6.01
C PHE A 210 1.35 21.29 -7.36
N SER A 211 1.18 22.50 -7.91
CA SER A 211 0.55 22.65 -9.24
C SER A 211 1.36 22.00 -10.37
N LYS A 212 2.70 21.99 -10.29
CA LYS A 212 3.53 21.22 -11.24
C LYS A 212 3.33 19.71 -11.09
N ALA A 213 3.32 19.19 -9.86
CA ALA A 213 3.08 17.77 -9.62
C ALA A 213 1.70 17.32 -10.14
N VAL A 214 0.66 18.13 -9.90
CA VAL A 214 -0.67 17.93 -10.49
C VAL A 214 -0.60 17.88 -12.02
N GLN A 215 0.13 18.79 -12.66
CA GLN A 215 0.30 18.77 -14.13
C GLN A 215 0.97 17.47 -14.61
N VAL A 216 1.99 16.98 -13.89
CA VAL A 216 2.65 15.71 -14.21
C VAL A 216 1.68 14.53 -14.11
N TYR A 217 0.86 14.47 -13.05
CA TYR A 217 -0.17 13.43 -12.92
C TYR A 217 -1.23 13.51 -14.02
N GLU A 218 -1.66 14.73 -14.40
CA GLU A 218 -2.62 14.95 -15.47
C GLU A 218 -2.07 14.56 -16.86
N GLU A 219 -0.79 14.81 -17.11
CA GLU A 219 -0.10 14.30 -18.30
C GLU A 219 0.03 12.78 -18.27
N GLY A 220 0.38 12.21 -17.12
CA GLY A 220 0.44 10.76 -16.90
C GLY A 220 -0.90 10.07 -17.15
N MET A 221 -2.01 10.63 -16.68
CA MET A 221 -3.35 10.09 -16.96
C MET A 221 -3.74 10.15 -18.44
N LYS A 222 -3.28 11.16 -19.19
CA LYS A 222 -3.51 11.24 -20.64
C LYS A 222 -2.68 10.20 -21.40
N PHE A 223 -1.45 9.95 -20.95
CA PHE A 223 -0.54 9.02 -21.61
C PHE A 223 -0.81 7.56 -21.24
N VAL A 224 -1.13 7.30 -19.97
CA VAL A 224 -1.44 5.98 -19.41
C VAL A 224 -2.74 6.02 -18.60
N PRO A 225 -3.91 6.01 -19.27
CA PRO A 225 -5.19 5.91 -18.58
C PRO A 225 -5.31 4.51 -17.96
N SER A 226 -5.01 4.41 -16.66
CA SER A 226 -5.05 3.16 -15.90
C SER A 226 -5.50 3.40 -14.47
N ALA A 227 -6.10 2.37 -13.87
CA ALA A 227 -6.50 2.42 -12.46
C ALA A 227 -5.31 2.67 -11.53
N ALA A 228 -4.17 2.03 -11.79
CA ALA A 228 -2.95 2.21 -11.00
C ALA A 228 -2.44 3.66 -11.01
N MET A 229 -2.54 4.36 -12.15
CA MET A 229 -2.18 5.79 -12.25
C MET A 229 -3.08 6.66 -11.39
N VAL A 230 -4.39 6.37 -11.40
CA VAL A 230 -5.37 7.10 -10.58
C VAL A 230 -5.17 6.79 -9.09
N GLU A 231 -4.92 5.54 -8.72
CA GLU A 231 -4.66 5.13 -7.33
C GLU A 231 -3.41 5.82 -6.76
N LEU A 232 -2.33 5.92 -7.54
CA LEU A 232 -1.12 6.66 -7.14
C LEU A 232 -1.39 8.15 -6.99
N TYR A 233 -2.15 8.76 -7.92
CA TYR A 233 -2.50 10.16 -7.84
C TYR A 233 -3.40 10.47 -6.64
N VAL A 234 -4.44 9.65 -6.41
CA VAL A 234 -5.31 9.76 -5.23
C VAL A 234 -4.49 9.61 -3.95
N LYS A 235 -3.60 8.62 -3.88
CA LYS A 235 -2.73 8.43 -2.72
C LYS A 235 -1.87 9.66 -2.46
N PHE A 236 -1.24 10.23 -3.50
CA PHE A 236 -0.47 11.45 -3.39
C PHE A 236 -1.29 12.63 -2.81
N LEU A 237 -2.52 12.83 -3.32
CA LEU A 237 -3.41 13.89 -2.82
C LEU A 237 -3.86 13.65 -1.37
N VAL A 238 -4.20 12.41 -1.01
CA VAL A 238 -4.61 12.05 0.35
C VAL A 238 -3.44 12.18 1.35
N ASP A 239 -2.23 11.76 0.96
CA ASP A 239 -1.02 11.93 1.76
C ASP A 239 -0.75 13.42 2.01
N ALA A 240 -0.89 14.26 0.97
CA ALA A 240 -0.74 15.72 1.09
C ALA A 240 -1.78 16.35 2.04
N ILE A 241 -3.04 15.91 1.99
CA ILE A 241 -4.09 16.36 2.93
C ILE A 241 -3.79 15.88 4.36
N SER A 242 -3.27 14.66 4.52
CA SER A 242 -3.01 14.07 5.85
C SER A 242 -1.77 14.66 6.55
N ASP A 243 -0.79 15.14 5.78
CA ASP A 243 0.41 15.78 6.33
C ASP A 243 0.10 17.17 6.90
N GLU A 244 -0.89 17.88 6.35
CA GLU A 244 -1.40 19.14 6.91
C GLU A 244 -1.99 18.97 8.33
N ASP A 245 -2.52 17.78 8.67
CA ASP A 245 -3.14 17.48 9.96
C ASP A 245 -2.13 17.04 11.06
N ARG A 246 -0.89 16.65 10.71
CA ARG A 246 0.10 16.03 11.61
C ARG A 246 1.05 17.00 12.33
N GLY A 247 0.57 18.20 12.67
CA GLY A 247 1.35 19.28 13.30
C GLY A 247 2.46 18.84 14.27
N GLY A 248 3.70 18.81 13.74
CA GLY A 248 4.96 18.86 14.49
C GLY A 248 5.66 20.18 14.17
N GLU A 249 6.57 20.64 15.04
CA GLU A 249 7.14 21.99 15.09
C GLU A 249 7.87 22.51 13.82
N ALA A 250 7.96 21.72 12.75
CA ALA A 250 8.37 22.17 11.41
C ALA A 250 7.19 22.62 10.50
N ALA A 251 5.94 22.39 10.89
CA ALA A 251 4.72 22.63 10.12
C ALA A 251 4.14 24.05 10.31
N VAL A 252 4.99 25.07 10.33
CA VAL A 252 4.52 26.47 10.50
C VAL A 252 4.09 27.11 9.16
N HIS A 253 4.31 26.47 8.01
CA HIS A 253 4.14 27.16 6.71
C HIS A 253 2.99 26.71 5.79
N LEU A 254 2.12 25.75 6.16
CA LEU A 254 0.90 25.42 5.40
C LEU A 254 -0.42 25.81 6.09
N LYS A 255 -0.43 26.86 6.93
CA LYS A 255 -1.66 27.37 7.58
C LYS A 255 -2.52 28.26 6.66
N SER A 256 -2.92 27.75 5.51
CA SER A 256 -3.84 28.42 4.60
C SER A 256 -5.03 27.50 4.33
N HIS A 257 -6.19 27.80 4.93
CA HIS A 257 -7.47 27.11 4.66
C HIS A 257 -7.89 27.13 3.16
N GLY A 258 -7.16 27.86 2.31
CA GLY A 258 -7.36 27.85 0.86
C GLY A 258 -6.84 26.58 0.18
N HIS A 259 -5.71 26.02 0.64
CA HIS A 259 -5.05 24.90 -0.06
C HIS A 259 -5.71 23.56 0.19
N THR A 260 -6.21 23.29 1.41
CA THR A 260 -7.08 22.13 1.68
C THR A 260 -8.29 22.09 0.74
N THR A 261 -8.92 23.24 0.52
CA THR A 261 -10.08 23.36 -0.37
C THR A 261 -9.70 23.08 -1.83
N GLU A 262 -8.55 23.59 -2.27
CA GLU A 262 -7.99 23.30 -3.60
C GLU A 262 -7.67 21.81 -3.76
N LEU A 263 -6.99 21.18 -2.79
CA LEU A 263 -6.67 19.74 -2.78
C LEU A 263 -7.92 18.87 -2.87
N VAL A 264 -8.93 19.20 -2.06
CA VAL A 264 -10.23 18.51 -2.05
C VAL A 264 -10.93 18.63 -3.41
N SER A 265 -10.89 19.82 -4.02
CA SER A 265 -11.48 20.02 -5.35
C SER A 265 -10.73 19.24 -6.45
N HIS A 266 -9.40 19.19 -6.39
CA HIS A 266 -8.60 18.40 -7.33
C HIS A 266 -8.88 16.91 -7.16
N LEU A 267 -8.95 16.41 -5.93
CA LEU A 267 -9.26 15.02 -5.65
C LEU A 267 -10.65 14.63 -6.18
N GLN A 268 -11.66 15.50 -6.03
CA GLN A 268 -12.98 15.28 -6.63
C GLN A 268 -12.90 15.22 -8.18
N MET A 269 -12.18 16.14 -8.81
CA MET A 269 -11.98 16.11 -10.28
C MET A 269 -11.28 14.83 -10.74
N VAL A 270 -10.33 14.30 -9.98
CA VAL A 270 -9.62 13.06 -10.31
C VAL A 270 -10.58 11.87 -10.33
N TYR A 271 -11.45 11.76 -9.33
CA TYR A 271 -12.46 10.71 -9.30
C TYR A 271 -13.44 10.83 -10.48
N GLU A 272 -13.93 12.04 -10.78
CA GLU A 272 -14.81 12.27 -11.93
C GLU A 272 -14.14 11.90 -13.27
N LYS A 273 -12.86 12.25 -13.43
CA LYS A 273 -12.05 11.86 -14.60
C LYS A 273 -11.87 10.35 -14.67
N ALA A 274 -11.58 9.69 -13.55
CA ALA A 274 -11.46 8.24 -13.48
C ALA A 274 -12.76 7.54 -13.91
N GLU A 275 -13.93 8.11 -13.57
CA GLU A 275 -15.22 7.61 -14.06
C GLU A 275 -15.35 7.75 -15.57
N SER A 276 -15.00 8.92 -16.11
CA SER A 276 -15.09 9.19 -17.55
C SER A 276 -14.17 8.31 -18.39
N LEU A 277 -12.97 8.01 -17.86
CA LEU A 277 -11.97 7.15 -18.49
C LEU A 277 -12.24 5.66 -18.27
N GLY A 278 -13.25 5.30 -17.46
CA GLY A 278 -13.57 3.92 -17.15
C GLY A 278 -12.51 3.17 -16.33
N CYS A 279 -11.61 3.90 -15.67
CA CYS A 279 -10.49 3.36 -14.90
C CYS A 279 -10.83 3.07 -13.43
N ILE A 280 -12.12 3.06 -13.07
CA ILE A 280 -12.55 2.82 -11.69
C ILE A 280 -12.38 1.35 -11.31
N THR A 281 -11.66 1.08 -10.22
CA THR A 281 -11.62 -0.21 -9.52
C THR A 281 -12.59 -0.21 -8.34
N GLU A 282 -12.92 -1.39 -7.80
CA GLU A 282 -13.73 -1.50 -6.57
C GLU A 282 -13.11 -0.73 -5.40
N GLU A 283 -11.78 -0.76 -5.29
CA GLU A 283 -11.04 -0.02 -4.27
C GLU A 283 -11.18 1.49 -4.45
N LEU A 284 -10.94 2.01 -5.65
CA LEU A 284 -11.06 3.43 -5.95
C LEU A 284 -12.49 3.95 -5.73
N ALA A 285 -13.50 3.13 -6.07
CA ALA A 285 -14.90 3.43 -5.81
C ALA A 285 -15.21 3.53 -4.30
N CYS A 286 -14.67 2.61 -3.50
CA CYS A 286 -14.80 2.67 -2.04
C CYS A 286 -14.11 3.91 -1.45
N GLN A 287 -12.93 4.26 -1.98
CA GLN A 287 -12.18 5.45 -1.57
C GLN A 287 -12.93 6.74 -1.92
N HIS A 288 -13.53 6.84 -3.12
CA HIS A 288 -14.33 7.99 -3.52
C HIS A 288 -15.52 8.20 -2.58
N VAL A 289 -16.28 7.14 -2.30
CA VAL A 289 -17.44 7.24 -1.40
C VAL A 289 -16.99 7.60 0.01
N SER A 290 -15.93 6.98 0.53
CA SER A 290 -15.39 7.28 1.86
C SER A 290 -14.94 8.73 1.98
N PHE A 291 -14.32 9.27 0.92
CA PHE A 291 -13.91 10.66 0.84
C PHE A 291 -15.12 11.62 0.88
N LEU A 292 -16.18 11.35 0.11
CA LEU A 292 -17.41 12.15 0.17
C LEU A 292 -18.06 12.15 1.56
N LEU A 293 -17.99 11.02 2.28
CA LEU A 293 -18.46 10.94 3.67
C LEU A 293 -17.61 11.79 4.62
N GLN A 294 -16.28 11.84 4.43
CA GLN A 294 -15.39 12.70 5.22
C GLN A 294 -15.69 14.19 5.01
N LEU A 295 -16.06 14.58 3.79
CA LEU A 295 -16.50 15.95 3.47
C LEU A 295 -17.89 16.30 4.00
N GLY A 296 -18.60 15.36 4.64
CA GLY A 296 -19.97 15.54 5.13
C GLY A 296 -21.05 15.55 4.02
N LYS A 297 -20.69 15.24 2.78
CA LYS A 297 -21.59 15.22 1.62
C LYS A 297 -22.34 13.88 1.52
N LEU A 298 -23.20 13.63 2.50
CA LEU A 298 -23.91 12.34 2.62
C LEU A 298 -24.81 12.03 1.42
N ASP A 299 -25.52 13.02 0.88
CA ASP A 299 -26.45 12.80 -0.24
C ASP A 299 -25.72 12.49 -1.57
N GLU A 300 -24.59 13.15 -1.83
CA GLU A 300 -23.72 12.85 -2.99
C GLU A 300 -23.12 11.45 -2.87
N ALA A 301 -22.61 11.09 -1.67
CA ALA A 301 -22.08 9.76 -1.39
C ALA A 301 -23.13 8.66 -1.60
N LYS A 302 -24.37 8.91 -1.18
CA LYS A 302 -25.50 7.99 -1.38
C LYS A 302 -25.81 7.81 -2.87
N LEU A 303 -25.99 8.89 -3.61
CA LEU A 303 -26.30 8.82 -5.04
C LEU A 303 -25.20 8.05 -5.81
N LEU A 304 -23.94 8.32 -5.49
CA LEU A 304 -22.79 7.68 -6.11
C LEU A 304 -22.77 6.18 -5.82
N ILE A 305 -22.94 5.77 -4.56
CA ILE A 305 -22.86 4.35 -4.21
C ILE A 305 -24.04 3.56 -4.78
N GLU A 306 -25.24 4.16 -4.88
CA GLU A 306 -26.38 3.55 -5.56
C GLU A 306 -26.10 3.30 -7.05
N LYS A 307 -25.52 4.30 -7.75
CA LYS A 307 -25.11 4.19 -9.16
C LYS A 307 -24.06 3.09 -9.36
N LEU A 308 -23.06 3.01 -8.47
CA LEU A 308 -21.99 2.02 -8.56
C LEU A 308 -22.49 0.59 -8.30
N CYS A 309 -23.31 0.40 -7.26
CA CYS A 309 -23.88 -0.89 -6.89
C CYS A 309 -24.93 -1.41 -7.89
N SER A 310 -25.69 -0.52 -8.54
CA SER A 310 -26.68 -0.89 -9.56
C SER A 310 -26.07 -1.09 -10.95
N GLY A 311 -24.88 -0.52 -11.20
CA GLY A 311 -24.17 -0.60 -12.47
C GLY A 311 -23.06 -1.64 -12.48
N LYS A 312 -21.82 -1.16 -12.69
CA LYS A 312 -20.64 -1.98 -12.99
C LYS A 312 -20.21 -2.91 -11.85
N PHE A 313 -20.56 -2.60 -10.60
CA PHE A 313 -20.10 -3.31 -9.41
C PHE A 313 -21.22 -4.05 -8.68
N SER A 314 -22.16 -4.65 -9.44
CA SER A 314 -23.31 -5.37 -8.88
C SER A 314 -22.94 -6.54 -7.96
N GLU A 315 -21.76 -7.13 -8.12
CA GLU A 315 -21.27 -8.27 -7.32
C GLU A 315 -20.23 -7.87 -6.25
N ALA A 316 -19.84 -6.59 -6.18
CA ALA A 316 -18.78 -6.12 -5.29
C ALA A 316 -19.27 -6.00 -3.83
N VAL A 317 -18.87 -6.95 -2.99
CA VAL A 317 -19.32 -7.01 -1.59
C VAL A 317 -18.93 -5.77 -0.81
N ARG A 318 -17.72 -5.21 -1.02
CA ARG A 318 -17.25 -4.07 -0.22
C ARG A 318 -18.08 -2.81 -0.50
N LEU A 319 -18.44 -2.58 -1.75
CA LEU A 319 -19.33 -1.46 -2.10
C LEU A 319 -20.73 -1.65 -1.53
N TRP A 320 -21.27 -2.87 -1.56
CA TRP A 320 -22.57 -3.14 -0.93
C TRP A 320 -22.52 -3.00 0.60
N THR A 321 -21.43 -3.40 1.25
CA THR A 321 -21.24 -3.17 2.70
C THR A 321 -21.18 -1.68 3.03
N LEU A 322 -20.46 -0.90 2.22
CA LEU A 322 -20.36 0.54 2.38
C LEU A 322 -21.73 1.21 2.15
N ARG A 323 -22.50 0.76 1.15
CA ARG A 323 -23.88 1.24 0.90
C ARG A 323 -24.76 1.01 2.11
N LEU A 324 -24.75 -0.22 2.65
CA LEU A 324 -25.52 -0.59 3.83
C LEU A 324 -25.17 0.32 5.01
N SER A 325 -23.88 0.54 5.26
CA SER A 325 -23.40 1.41 6.34
C SER A 325 -23.86 2.88 6.19
N ILE A 326 -23.90 3.41 4.97
CA ILE A 326 -24.34 4.79 4.69
C ILE A 326 -25.84 4.92 4.90
N GLU A 327 -26.64 3.99 4.37
CA GLU A 327 -28.09 4.00 4.56
C GLU A 327 -28.46 3.91 6.05
N MET A 328 -27.74 3.08 6.79
CA MET A 328 -27.91 2.95 8.25
C MET A 328 -27.55 4.25 8.98
N ARG A 329 -26.44 4.89 8.62
CA ARG A 329 -26.04 6.20 9.17
C ARG A 329 -27.08 7.29 8.87
N CYS A 330 -27.63 7.28 7.66
CA CYS A 330 -28.70 8.21 7.26
C CYS A 330 -29.97 8.02 8.09
N ILE A 331 -30.35 6.78 8.39
CA ILE A 331 -31.53 6.47 9.21
C ILE A 331 -31.30 6.87 10.66
N GLN A 332 -30.12 6.59 11.22
CA GLN A 332 -29.72 7.04 12.57
C GLN A 332 -29.74 8.56 12.71
N ASN A 333 -29.23 9.29 11.71
CA ASN A 333 -29.20 10.74 11.73
C ASN A 333 -30.58 11.39 11.56
N LYS A 334 -31.52 10.73 10.85
CA LYS A 334 -32.87 11.25 10.61
C LYS A 334 -33.83 10.99 11.77
N PHE A 335 -33.67 9.89 12.51
CA PHE A 335 -34.59 9.52 13.58
C PHE A 335 -33.87 8.85 14.77
N LEU A 336 -34.21 9.28 15.99
CA LEU A 336 -33.85 8.59 17.24
C LEU A 336 -34.39 7.15 17.30
N SER A 337 -35.43 6.84 16.52
CA SER A 337 -36.00 5.50 16.37
C SER A 337 -36.33 5.22 14.88
N PRO A 338 -35.73 4.20 14.25
CA PRO A 338 -36.04 3.82 12.87
C PRO A 338 -37.51 3.43 12.69
N SER A 339 -38.14 3.89 11.60
CA SER A 339 -39.52 3.52 11.29
C SER A 339 -39.61 2.08 10.73
N LYS A 340 -40.80 1.48 10.78
CA LYS A 340 -41.06 0.15 10.19
C LYS A 340 -40.73 0.11 8.69
N ALA A 341 -40.89 1.22 7.97
CA ALA A 341 -40.55 1.32 6.55
C ALA A 341 -39.03 1.33 6.32
N ASP A 342 -38.27 2.02 7.17
CA ASP A 342 -36.80 2.08 7.09
C ASP A 342 -36.16 0.71 7.30
N PHE A 343 -36.70 -0.08 8.25
CA PHE A 343 -36.27 -1.46 8.45
C PHE A 343 -36.56 -2.37 7.26
N LEU A 344 -37.73 -2.22 6.63
CA LEU A 344 -38.06 -2.99 5.43
C LEU A 344 -37.15 -2.65 4.26
N TYR A 345 -36.79 -1.37 4.11
CA TYR A 345 -35.84 -0.93 3.10
C TYR A 345 -34.44 -1.54 3.33
N ILE A 346 -33.90 -1.50 4.55
CA ILE A 346 -32.63 -2.15 4.89
C ILE A 346 -32.68 -3.67 4.60
N LEU A 347 -33.79 -4.32 4.96
CA LEU A 347 -34.00 -5.75 4.72
C LEU A 347 -34.04 -6.10 3.24
N GLU A 348 -34.68 -5.28 2.41
CA GLU A 348 -34.71 -5.46 0.96
C GLU A 348 -33.35 -5.25 0.33
N LEU A 349 -32.60 -4.25 0.78
CA LEU A 349 -31.21 -4.04 0.36
C LEU A 349 -30.35 -5.25 0.73
N LEU A 350 -30.42 -5.71 1.98
CA LEU A 350 -29.68 -6.89 2.44
C LEU A 350 -30.05 -8.14 1.63
N ARG A 351 -31.35 -8.34 1.34
CA ARG A 351 -31.81 -9.43 0.47
C ARG A 351 -31.19 -9.33 -0.92
N SER A 352 -31.14 -8.14 -1.50
CA SER A 352 -30.57 -7.93 -2.82
C SER A 352 -29.07 -8.27 -2.89
N ILE A 353 -28.35 -8.05 -1.79
CA ILE A 353 -26.93 -8.37 -1.65
C ILE A 353 -26.75 -9.88 -1.44
N LEU A 354 -27.47 -10.46 -0.49
CA LEU A 354 -27.36 -11.89 -0.14
C LEU A 354 -27.73 -12.83 -1.29
N MET A 355 -28.55 -12.38 -2.23
CA MET A 355 -28.86 -13.12 -3.46
C MET A 355 -27.70 -13.14 -4.47
N LYS A 356 -26.73 -12.23 -4.35
CA LYS A 356 -25.60 -12.05 -5.29
C LYS A 356 -24.24 -12.48 -4.72
N VAL A 357 -24.16 -12.70 -3.41
CA VAL A 357 -22.89 -12.86 -2.67
C VAL A 357 -22.67 -14.32 -2.25
N ARG A 358 -21.40 -14.73 -2.14
CA ARG A 358 -21.02 -16.08 -1.71
C ARG A 358 -21.32 -16.28 -0.22
N VAL A 359 -21.54 -17.54 0.20
CA VAL A 359 -21.91 -17.90 1.58
C VAL A 359 -20.92 -17.37 2.63
N SER A 360 -19.62 -17.38 2.35
CA SER A 360 -18.58 -16.88 3.25
C SER A 360 -18.61 -15.37 3.46
N GLU A 361 -19.02 -14.61 2.44
CA GLU A 361 -19.07 -13.15 2.46
C GLU A 361 -20.40 -12.65 3.06
N ALA A 362 -21.44 -13.49 3.01
CA ALA A 362 -22.73 -13.24 3.66
C ALA A 362 -22.60 -13.14 5.19
N GLU A 363 -21.69 -13.88 5.81
CA GLU A 363 -21.51 -13.86 7.27
C GLU A 363 -21.12 -12.47 7.79
N ASN A 364 -20.18 -11.78 7.12
CA ASN A 364 -19.77 -10.41 7.49
C ASN A 364 -20.91 -9.39 7.33
N LEU A 365 -21.72 -9.54 6.29
CA LEU A 365 -22.91 -8.71 6.08
C LEU A 365 -23.94 -8.90 7.20
N TRP A 366 -24.10 -10.14 7.67
CA TRP A 366 -24.97 -10.46 8.78
C TRP A 366 -24.44 -9.96 10.12
N ILE A 367 -23.13 -10.04 10.36
CA ILE A 367 -22.49 -9.47 11.55
C ILE A 367 -22.72 -7.95 11.58
N MET A 368 -22.48 -7.25 10.47
CA MET A 368 -22.74 -5.81 10.39
C MET A 368 -24.22 -5.48 10.64
N MET A 369 -25.15 -6.27 10.07
CA MET A 369 -26.58 -6.09 10.33
C MET A 369 -26.90 -6.25 11.83
N VAL A 370 -26.30 -7.24 12.49
CA VAL A 370 -26.45 -7.47 13.93
C VAL A 370 -25.84 -6.33 14.73
N GLU A 371 -24.62 -5.89 14.43
CA GLU A 371 -23.96 -4.77 15.11
C GLU A 371 -24.75 -3.48 14.97
N VAL A 372 -25.43 -3.26 13.84
CA VAL A 372 -26.26 -2.08 13.63
C VAL A 372 -27.56 -2.18 14.42
N ILE A 373 -28.23 -3.34 14.38
CA ILE A 373 -29.37 -3.63 15.25
C ILE A 373 -28.96 -3.36 16.71
N VAL A 374 -27.81 -3.88 17.14
CA VAL A 374 -27.21 -3.69 18.47
C VAL A 374 -26.75 -2.26 18.75
N GLY A 375 -26.28 -1.51 17.75
CA GLY A 375 -25.87 -0.12 17.88
C GLY A 375 -27.04 0.79 18.21
N PHE A 376 -28.22 0.53 17.63
CA PHE A 376 -29.49 1.14 18.06
C PHE A 376 -29.86 0.77 19.51
N HIS A 377 -29.26 -0.27 20.11
CA HIS A 377 -29.54 -0.76 21.46
C HIS A 377 -28.65 -0.14 22.55
N SER A 378 -27.53 0.51 22.18
CA SER A 378 -26.65 1.20 23.13
C SER A 378 -27.34 2.40 23.83
N HIS A 379 -28.35 2.99 23.18
CA HIS A 379 -29.37 3.77 23.86
C HIS A 379 -30.43 2.80 24.40
N GLN A 380 -30.37 2.53 25.71
CA GLN A 380 -31.31 1.71 26.51
C GLN A 380 -32.76 1.72 25.98
N GLN A 381 -33.09 0.85 25.03
CA GLN A 381 -34.47 0.79 24.52
C GLN A 381 -34.85 -0.45 23.73
N LEU A 382 -34.11 -1.57 23.83
CA LEU A 382 -34.68 -2.87 23.42
C LEU A 382 -35.87 -3.25 24.30
N SER A 383 -35.80 -2.99 25.60
CA SER A 383 -36.91 -3.25 26.52
C SER A 383 -38.11 -2.29 26.34
N ILE A 384 -38.06 -1.35 25.39
CA ILE A 384 -39.11 -0.34 25.22
C ILE A 384 -39.62 -0.28 23.77
N ILE A 385 -38.79 -0.47 22.74
CA ILE A 385 -39.27 -0.59 21.34
C ILE A 385 -39.87 -1.96 21.07
N PHE A 386 -39.34 -3.05 21.66
CA PHE A 386 -40.01 -4.35 21.60
C PHE A 386 -41.21 -4.47 22.52
N PHE A 387 -41.32 -3.62 23.55
CA PHE A 387 -42.22 -3.89 24.69
C PHE A 387 -43.33 -2.87 24.90
N LYS A 388 -43.35 -1.75 24.16
CA LYS A 388 -44.53 -0.87 24.14
C LYS A 388 -45.42 -1.16 22.93
N GLY A 389 -46.40 -2.04 23.11
CA GLY A 389 -47.58 -2.12 22.26
C GLY A 389 -48.10 -3.54 22.03
N ASP A 390 -47.35 -4.36 21.29
CA ASP A 390 -47.78 -5.67 20.74
C ASP A 390 -46.64 -6.72 20.73
N GLY A 391 -45.81 -6.70 21.77
CA GLY A 391 -44.35 -6.87 21.68
C GLY A 391 -43.73 -8.20 21.25
N VAL A 392 -44.32 -9.35 21.56
CA VAL A 392 -43.66 -10.65 21.32
C VAL A 392 -43.93 -11.18 19.91
N GLU A 393 -45.16 -11.02 19.41
CA GLU A 393 -45.56 -11.57 18.11
C GLU A 393 -44.96 -10.76 16.96
N SER A 394 -44.78 -9.45 17.16
CA SER A 394 -44.03 -8.59 16.24
C SER A 394 -42.55 -8.97 16.15
N ALA A 395 -41.92 -9.32 17.27
CA ALA A 395 -40.55 -9.87 17.31
C ALA A 395 -40.43 -11.16 16.51
N ARG A 396 -41.41 -12.04 16.68
CA ARG A 396 -41.48 -13.32 15.99
C ARG A 396 -41.65 -13.17 14.50
N GLU A 397 -42.48 -12.25 14.07
CA GLU A 397 -42.64 -11.94 12.66
C GLU A 397 -41.35 -11.36 12.05
N MET A 398 -40.63 -10.54 12.81
CA MET A 398 -39.40 -9.91 12.35
C MET A 398 -38.25 -10.91 12.22
N TYR A 399 -37.98 -11.74 13.24
CA TYR A 399 -36.91 -12.74 13.10
C TYR A 399 -37.24 -13.81 12.06
N LYS A 400 -38.51 -14.18 11.86
CA LYS A 400 -38.90 -15.08 10.76
C LYS A 400 -38.53 -14.49 9.40
N ARG A 401 -38.70 -13.18 9.21
CA ARG A 401 -38.28 -12.49 7.98
C ARG A 401 -36.77 -12.49 7.80
N PHE A 402 -36.01 -12.28 8.88
CA PHE A 402 -34.55 -12.40 8.86
C PHE A 402 -34.09 -13.82 8.51
N LEU A 403 -34.68 -14.84 9.12
CA LEU A 403 -34.36 -16.24 8.85
C LEU A 403 -34.84 -16.71 7.46
N ALA A 404 -35.79 -16.02 6.85
CA ALA A 404 -36.24 -16.28 5.48
C ALA A 404 -35.28 -15.70 4.41
N LEU A 405 -34.28 -14.91 4.81
CA LEU A 405 -33.26 -14.41 3.89
C LEU A 405 -32.22 -15.49 3.55
N PRO A 406 -31.54 -15.40 2.39
CA PRO A 406 -30.53 -16.38 2.00
C PRO A 406 -29.34 -16.40 2.99
N HIS A 407 -28.88 -17.60 3.32
CA HIS A 407 -27.70 -17.84 4.18
C HIS A 407 -27.74 -17.13 5.55
N PRO A 408 -28.73 -17.34 6.44
CA PRO A 408 -28.80 -16.62 7.71
C PRO A 408 -27.54 -16.84 8.56
N GLY A 409 -26.90 -15.76 8.99
CA GLY A 409 -25.69 -15.81 9.80
C GLY A 409 -25.93 -16.45 11.18
N LEU A 410 -24.92 -17.14 11.71
CA LEU A 410 -24.99 -17.79 13.02
C LEU A 410 -25.32 -16.80 14.15
N ALA A 411 -24.79 -15.58 14.10
CA ALA A 411 -25.06 -14.52 15.08
C ALA A 411 -26.56 -14.19 15.20
N ILE A 412 -27.30 -14.27 14.09
CA ILE A 412 -28.74 -14.03 14.09
C ILE A 412 -29.47 -15.17 14.78
N TYR A 413 -29.10 -16.42 14.50
CA TYR A 413 -29.64 -17.56 15.22
C TYR A 413 -29.42 -17.42 16.72
N ARG A 414 -28.20 -17.05 17.16
CA ARG A 414 -27.90 -16.83 18.59
C ARG A 414 -28.78 -15.75 19.21
N ASN A 415 -28.94 -14.60 18.57
CA ASN A 415 -29.80 -13.52 19.08
C ASN A 415 -31.28 -13.93 19.13
N CYS A 416 -31.77 -14.64 18.11
CA CYS A 416 -33.16 -15.12 18.08
C CYS A 416 -33.42 -16.15 19.19
N ILE A 417 -32.45 -17.04 19.41
CA ILE A 417 -32.49 -18.03 20.50
C ILE A 417 -32.51 -17.31 21.85
N GLU A 418 -31.62 -16.33 22.07
CA GLU A 418 -31.55 -15.57 23.32
C GLU A 418 -32.89 -14.88 23.63
N ILE A 419 -33.53 -14.27 22.64
CA ILE A 419 -34.86 -13.67 22.80
C ILE A 419 -35.89 -14.71 23.26
N GLU A 420 -35.99 -15.86 22.59
CA GLU A 420 -36.97 -16.89 22.95
C GLU A 420 -36.65 -17.59 24.28
N LEU A 421 -35.36 -17.67 24.67
CA LEU A 421 -34.95 -18.16 26.00
C LEU A 421 -35.31 -17.18 27.11
N ASN A 422 -35.12 -15.89 26.88
CA ASN A 422 -35.57 -14.85 27.80
C ASN A 422 -37.10 -14.90 27.97
N LEU A 423 -37.86 -15.13 26.89
CA LEU A 423 -39.33 -15.30 26.96
C LEU A 423 -39.75 -16.60 27.66
N ALA A 424 -39.00 -17.70 27.49
CA ALA A 424 -39.23 -18.94 28.21
C ALA A 424 -39.01 -18.74 29.73
N SER A 425 -38.00 -17.96 30.12
CA SER A 425 -37.68 -17.68 31.52
C SER A 425 -38.73 -16.80 32.22
N THR A 426 -39.44 -15.95 31.48
CA THR A 426 -40.53 -15.10 32.00
C THR A 426 -41.89 -15.81 32.08
N GLY A 427 -41.94 -17.11 31.72
CA GLY A 427 -43.11 -17.97 31.88
C GLY A 427 -43.95 -18.19 30.63
N GLU A 428 -43.48 -17.76 29.45
CA GLU A 428 -44.19 -18.02 28.19
C GLU A 428 -43.96 -19.47 27.71
N LYS A 429 -45.02 -20.28 27.74
CA LYS A 429 -44.96 -21.72 27.39
C LYS A 429 -44.52 -22.01 25.94
N THR A 430 -44.57 -21.02 25.04
CA THR A 430 -44.24 -21.21 23.62
C THR A 430 -42.77 -20.91 23.28
N GLY A 431 -42.02 -20.28 24.18
CA GLY A 431 -40.63 -19.85 23.94
C GLY A 431 -39.67 -21.04 23.79
N LEU A 432 -39.71 -21.99 24.71
CA LEU A 432 -38.80 -23.15 24.71
C LEU A 432 -38.96 -24.08 23.48
N PRO A 433 -40.19 -24.44 23.04
CA PRO A 433 -40.37 -25.15 21.76
C PRO A 433 -39.88 -24.38 20.53
N LYS A 434 -39.98 -23.04 20.52
CA LYS A 434 -39.48 -22.20 19.43
C LYS A 434 -37.96 -22.11 19.45
N ALA A 435 -37.34 -21.97 20.62
CA ALA A 435 -35.89 -22.00 20.79
C ALA A 435 -35.28 -23.31 20.29
N ARG A 436 -35.89 -24.47 20.61
CA ARG A 436 -35.49 -25.77 20.04
C ARG A 436 -35.53 -25.78 18.52
N LYS A 437 -36.60 -25.28 17.91
CA LYS A 437 -36.71 -25.19 16.44
C LYS A 437 -35.64 -24.29 15.83
N LEU A 438 -35.26 -23.20 16.52
CA LEU A 438 -34.19 -22.31 16.09
C LEU A 438 -32.81 -23.00 16.17
N TYR A 439 -32.54 -23.74 17.25
CA TYR A 439 -31.31 -24.56 17.36
C TYR A 439 -31.23 -25.61 16.25
N GLU A 440 -32.31 -26.38 16.02
CA GLU A 440 -32.33 -27.40 14.96
C GLU A 440 -32.19 -26.77 13.57
N SER A 441 -32.76 -25.58 13.34
CA SER A 441 -32.57 -24.83 12.09
C SER A 441 -31.15 -24.31 11.92
N ALA A 442 -30.49 -23.86 13.00
CA ALA A 442 -29.10 -23.41 12.95
C ALA A 442 -28.16 -24.59 12.67
N LEU A 443 -28.40 -25.73 13.33
CA LEU A 443 -27.63 -26.96 13.17
C LEU A 443 -27.78 -27.59 11.78
N ALA A 444 -28.86 -27.32 11.03
CA ALA A 444 -28.97 -27.76 9.64
C ALA A 444 -27.90 -27.14 8.71
N THR A 445 -27.37 -25.97 9.08
CA THR A 445 -26.39 -25.21 8.29
C THR A 445 -25.01 -25.16 8.95
N TYR A 446 -24.95 -25.17 10.30
CA TYR A 446 -23.73 -24.98 11.10
C TYR A 446 -23.45 -26.16 12.04
N ASP A 447 -23.67 -27.40 11.60
CA ASP A 447 -23.48 -28.62 12.41
C ASP A 447 -22.04 -28.84 12.91
N GLN A 448 -21.05 -28.18 12.28
CA GLN A 448 -19.64 -28.27 12.64
C GLN A 448 -19.24 -27.34 13.81
N ASP A 449 -20.07 -26.40 14.23
CA ASP A 449 -19.75 -25.48 15.34
C ASP A 449 -19.99 -26.14 16.70
N ALA A 450 -18.89 -26.44 17.42
CA ALA A 450 -18.93 -27.06 18.75
C ALA A 450 -19.62 -26.18 19.82
N SER A 451 -19.50 -24.86 19.72
CA SER A 451 -20.08 -23.95 20.71
C SER A 451 -21.61 -23.92 20.62
N LEU A 452 -22.17 -24.00 19.40
CA LEU A 452 -23.61 -24.09 19.19
C LEU A 452 -24.21 -25.36 19.84
N TRP A 453 -23.51 -26.49 19.72
CA TRP A 453 -23.89 -27.74 20.38
C TRP A 453 -23.81 -27.66 21.91
N GLN A 454 -22.77 -27.02 22.45
CA GLN A 454 -22.62 -26.80 23.89
C GLN A 454 -23.75 -25.92 24.44
N ASP A 455 -24.09 -24.83 23.75
CA ASP A 455 -25.18 -23.93 24.12
C ASP A 455 -26.53 -24.65 24.10
N TYR A 456 -26.77 -25.48 23.07
CA TYR A 456 -28.00 -26.26 22.97
C TYR A 456 -28.13 -27.28 24.12
N HIS A 457 -27.04 -27.99 24.42
CA HIS A 457 -27.01 -28.93 25.55
C HIS A 457 -27.23 -28.22 26.89
N SER A 458 -26.55 -27.10 27.13
CA SER A 458 -26.69 -26.29 28.34
C SER A 458 -28.13 -25.81 28.56
N MET A 459 -28.80 -25.41 27.48
CA MET A 459 -30.19 -24.99 27.48
C MET A 459 -31.15 -26.15 27.82
N GLU A 460 -30.96 -27.33 27.24
CA GLU A 460 -31.76 -28.53 27.56
C GLU A 460 -31.54 -29.01 29.01
N VAL A 461 -30.33 -28.88 29.56
CA VAL A 461 -30.07 -29.21 30.98
C VAL A 461 -30.80 -28.24 31.92
N LYS A 462 -30.84 -26.94 31.57
CA LYS A 462 -31.44 -25.90 32.43
C LYS A 462 -32.96 -25.86 32.37
N MET A 463 -33.55 -26.05 31.19
CA MET A 463 -34.97 -25.82 30.96
C MET A 463 -35.71 -27.01 30.32
N GLY A 464 -34.99 -28.06 29.90
CA GLY A 464 -35.53 -29.24 29.23
C GLY A 464 -35.67 -30.46 30.14
N THR A 465 -35.52 -31.66 29.56
CA THR A 465 -35.52 -32.93 30.30
C THR A 465 -34.15 -33.62 30.18
N SER A 466 -33.84 -34.49 31.14
CA SER A 466 -32.58 -35.26 31.10
C SER A 466 -32.44 -36.09 29.80
N GLU A 467 -33.56 -36.61 29.29
CA GLU A 467 -33.60 -37.36 28.03
C GLU A 467 -33.30 -36.49 26.80
N THR A 468 -33.84 -35.26 26.73
CA THR A 468 -33.57 -34.35 25.61
C THR A 468 -32.14 -33.84 25.64
N ALA A 469 -31.60 -33.55 26.83
CA ALA A 469 -30.19 -33.18 27.01
C ALA A 469 -29.25 -34.32 26.57
N ALA A 470 -29.50 -35.55 27.00
CA ALA A 470 -28.72 -36.72 26.60
C ALA A 470 -28.78 -36.97 25.08
N ALA A 471 -29.95 -36.77 24.45
CA ALA A 471 -30.13 -36.91 23.02
C ALA A 471 -29.35 -35.85 22.21
N VAL A 472 -29.29 -34.61 22.69
CA VAL A 472 -28.48 -33.54 22.06
C VAL A 472 -26.99 -33.82 22.21
N HIS A 473 -26.54 -34.23 23.40
CA HIS A 473 -25.15 -34.59 23.65
C HIS A 473 -24.66 -35.74 22.76
N TRP A 474 -25.49 -36.78 22.58
CA TRP A 474 -25.15 -37.89 21.69
C TRP A 474 -25.06 -37.46 20.22
N ARG A 475 -25.97 -36.59 19.78
CA ARG A 475 -25.96 -36.03 18.41
C ARG A 475 -24.73 -35.14 18.18
N ALA A 476 -24.39 -34.27 19.13
CA ALA A 476 -23.18 -33.44 19.08
C ALA A 476 -21.91 -34.28 18.90
N ARG A 477 -21.77 -35.37 19.69
CA ARG A 477 -20.63 -36.29 19.60
C ARG A 477 -20.55 -37.01 18.25
N LYS A 478 -21.68 -37.28 17.61
CA LYS A 478 -21.74 -37.92 16.30
C LYS A 478 -21.39 -36.97 15.16
N ALA A 479 -21.78 -35.70 15.27
CA ALA A 479 -21.49 -34.66 14.29
C ALA A 479 -20.03 -34.17 14.37
N LEU A 480 -19.52 -33.93 15.58
CA LEU A 480 -18.20 -33.35 15.85
C LEU A 480 -17.07 -34.38 15.95
N LYS A 481 -17.11 -35.47 15.16
CA LYS A 481 -16.25 -36.68 15.32
C LYS A 481 -14.74 -36.43 15.54
N ASP A 482 -14.20 -35.26 15.19
CA ASP A 482 -12.79 -34.88 15.36
C ASP A 482 -12.47 -33.87 16.49
N ASN A 483 -13.46 -33.29 17.19
CA ASN A 483 -13.26 -32.26 18.25
C ASN A 483 -13.61 -32.77 19.67
N THR A 484 -13.12 -33.97 19.99
CA THR A 484 -13.45 -34.70 21.23
C THR A 484 -12.96 -34.06 22.54
N SER A 485 -12.16 -32.99 22.49
CA SER A 485 -11.55 -32.35 23.67
C SER A 485 -12.39 -31.23 24.31
N LEU A 486 -13.48 -30.78 23.69
CA LEU A 486 -14.23 -29.59 24.13
C LEU A 486 -15.62 -29.89 24.73
N LEU A 487 -16.13 -31.11 24.67
CA LEU A 487 -17.43 -31.43 25.26
C LEU A 487 -17.25 -31.81 26.74
N PRO A 488 -17.96 -31.14 27.69
CA PRO A 488 -17.91 -31.54 29.09
C PRO A 488 -18.40 -32.98 29.22
N SER A 489 -17.61 -33.82 29.88
CA SER A 489 -17.92 -35.23 30.09
C SER A 489 -19.26 -35.37 30.78
N ALA A 490 -20.20 -36.05 30.12
CA ALA A 490 -21.45 -36.50 30.73
C ALA A 490 -21.13 -37.27 32.01
N THR A 491 -21.30 -36.62 33.16
CA THR A 491 -21.18 -37.23 34.48
C THR A 491 -22.49 -37.00 35.22
N SER A 492 -23.17 -38.15 35.43
CA SER A 492 -24.16 -38.53 36.45
C SER A 492 -25.15 -37.51 36.95
#